data_AF-A0A8J5ZP55-F1
#
_entry.id   AF-A0A8J5ZP55-F1
#
_cell.length_a   1.000
_cell.length_b   1.000
_cell.length_c   1.000
_cell.angle_alpha   90.00
_cell.angle_beta   90.00
_cell.angle_gamma   90.00
#
_symmetry.space_group_name_H-M   'P 1'
#
loop_
_entity.id
_entity.type
_entity.pdbx_description
1 polymer ?
#
loop_
_entity_poly.entity_id
_entity_poly.type
_entity_poly.pdbx_seq_one_letter_code
_entity_poly.pdbx_strand_id
1 'polypeptide(L)'
;MSFTEKQEGLVKESWEVLKQDIPHLSLRFFSLILEIAPSAKNMFSFLRESEEIPQNNPKLKAHAVKVFKMTCKSAIQLREKGEVVVADTTLKYLGTTHVKSGVKYPHFEVHFCFNLKKLN
;
A
#
# COMPACT_ATOMS: atom_id res chain seq x y z
N MET A 1 7.99 -3.88 -21.74
CA MET A 1 8.59 -4.94 -20.92
C MET A 1 7.45 -5.67 -20.20
N SER A 2 7.43 -7.00 -20.24
CA SER A 2 6.40 -7.81 -19.56
C SER A 2 6.86 -8.17 -18.14
N PHE A 3 5.91 -8.38 -17.23
CA PHE A 3 6.19 -8.80 -15.85
C PHE A 3 6.69 -10.25 -15.84
N THR A 4 7.88 -10.47 -15.25
CA THR A 4 8.59 -11.75 -15.35
C THR A 4 8.24 -12.70 -14.20
N GLU A 5 8.48 -14.00 -14.41
CA GLU A 5 8.32 -15.02 -13.37
C GLU A 5 9.22 -14.76 -12.15
N LYS A 6 10.46 -14.32 -12.39
CA LYS A 6 11.37 -13.93 -11.30
C LYS A 6 10.80 -12.78 -10.47
N GLN A 7 10.19 -11.78 -11.11
CA GLN A 7 9.55 -10.66 -10.39
C GLN A 7 8.33 -11.13 -9.60
N GLU A 8 7.50 -12.02 -10.14
CA GLU A 8 6.38 -12.62 -9.42
C GLU A 8 6.85 -13.41 -8.19
N GLY A 9 7.87 -14.26 -8.37
CA GLY A 9 8.48 -15.05 -7.30
C GLY A 9 8.95 -14.17 -6.14
N LEU A 10 9.71 -13.11 -6.44
CA LEU A 10 10.19 -12.17 -5.42
C LEU A 10 9.05 -11.48 -4.67
N VAL A 11 7.98 -11.08 -5.36
CA VAL A 11 6.82 -10.45 -4.70
C VAL A 11 6.08 -11.44 -3.80
N LYS A 12 5.94 -12.70 -4.21
CA LYS A 12 5.30 -13.74 -3.40
C LYS A 12 6.12 -14.07 -2.16
N GLU A 13 7.41 -14.33 -2.33
CA GLU A 13 8.32 -14.64 -1.22
C GLU A 13 8.39 -13.49 -0.21
N SER A 14 8.53 -12.25 -0.68
CA SER A 14 8.55 -11.09 0.23
C SER A 14 7.22 -10.88 0.95
N TRP A 15 6.08 -11.15 0.29
CA TRP A 15 4.77 -11.12 0.94
C TRP A 15 4.63 -12.19 2.03
N GLU A 16 5.15 -13.39 1.82
CA GLU A 16 5.14 -14.48 2.81
C GLU A 16 5.93 -14.14 4.08
N VAL A 17 7.01 -13.38 3.96
CA VAL A 17 7.76 -12.83 5.10
C VAL A 17 6.98 -11.68 5.75
N LEU A 18 6.47 -10.73 4.95
CA LEU A 18 5.79 -9.53 5.44
C LEU A 18 4.54 -9.87 6.26
N LYS A 19 3.79 -10.90 5.87
CA LYS A 19 2.56 -11.27 6.58
C LYS A 19 2.77 -11.84 7.98
N GLN A 20 4.01 -12.20 8.36
CA GLN A 20 4.33 -12.72 9.69
C GLN A 20 4.31 -11.64 10.78
N ASP A 21 4.55 -10.37 10.41
CA ASP A 21 4.57 -9.24 11.35
C ASP A 21 3.79 -8.03 10.81
N ILE A 22 2.52 -8.29 10.42
CA ILE A 22 1.60 -7.25 9.96
C ILE A 22 1.47 -6.08 10.96
N PRO A 23 1.33 -6.30 12.29
CA PRO A 23 1.18 -5.19 13.21
C PRO A 23 2.33 -4.19 13.14
N HIS A 24 3.58 -4.66 13.21
CA HIS A 24 4.76 -3.80 13.16
C HIS A 24 4.93 -3.17 11.78
N LEU A 25 4.81 -3.97 10.71
CA LEU A 25 5.06 -3.49 9.34
C LEU A 25 3.99 -2.51 8.86
N SER A 26 2.75 -2.64 9.34
CA SER A 26 1.71 -1.64 9.08
C SER A 26 2.08 -0.28 9.69
N LEU A 27 2.56 -0.27 10.94
CA LEU A 27 2.99 0.96 11.61
C LEU A 27 4.20 1.57 10.91
N ARG A 28 5.20 0.74 10.56
CA ARG A 28 6.38 1.19 9.83
C ARG A 28 6.02 1.79 8.47
N PHE A 29 5.11 1.15 7.73
CA PHE A 29 4.63 1.63 6.44
C PHE A 29 4.03 3.04 6.54
N PHE A 30 3.09 3.26 7.47
CA PHE A 30 2.50 4.58 7.68
C PHE A 30 3.51 5.60 8.22
N SER A 31 4.43 5.18 9.08
CA SER A 31 5.49 6.06 9.59
C SER A 31 6.35 6.62 8.47
N LEU A 32 6.76 5.76 7.52
CA LEU A 32 7.58 6.17 6.38
C LEU A 32 6.81 7.08 5.42
N ILE A 33 5.52 6.82 5.19
CA ILE A 33 4.66 7.72 4.39
C ILE A 33 4.59 9.11 5.03
N LEU A 34 4.38 9.19 6.35
CA LEU A 34 4.27 10.46 7.05
C LEU A 34 5.61 11.16 7.24
N GLU A 35 6.73 10.44 7.26
CA GLU A 35 8.08 11.02 7.23
C GLU A 35 8.32 11.76 5.90
N ILE A 36 7.90 11.17 4.77
CA ILE A 36 8.08 11.75 3.42
C ILE A 36 7.03 12.83 3.14
N ALA A 37 5.78 12.59 3.53
CA ALA A 37 4.64 13.46 3.25
C ALA A 37 3.75 13.63 4.51
N PRO A 38 4.15 14.49 5.46
CA PRO A 38 3.39 14.72 6.69
C PRO A 38 1.94 15.14 6.44
N SER A 39 1.69 15.90 5.37
CA SER A 39 0.35 16.35 4.97
C SER A 39 -0.61 15.22 4.60
N ALA A 40 -0.11 14.02 4.27
CA ALA A 40 -0.93 12.85 3.96
C ALA A 40 -1.71 12.36 5.19
N LYS A 41 -1.28 12.69 6.42
CA LYS A 41 -1.96 12.31 7.67
C LYS A 41 -3.45 12.65 7.66
N ASN A 42 -3.79 13.84 7.14
CA ASN A 42 -5.16 14.34 7.10
C ASN A 42 -6.08 13.60 6.11
N MET A 43 -5.52 12.79 5.20
CA MET A 43 -6.28 11.98 4.25
C MET A 43 -6.77 10.68 4.88
N PHE A 44 -6.16 10.25 5.99
CA PHE A 44 -6.55 9.06 6.72
C PHE A 44 -7.46 9.45 7.88
N SER A 45 -8.75 9.14 7.76
CA SER A 45 -9.74 9.43 8.82
C SER A 45 -9.38 8.80 10.17
N PHE A 46 -8.60 7.72 10.17
CA PHE A 46 -8.12 7.04 11.37
C PHE A 46 -6.81 7.60 11.94
N LEU A 47 -6.23 8.64 11.32
CA LEU A 47 -5.02 9.35 11.79
C LEU A 47 -5.27 10.84 12.07
N ARG A 48 -6.34 11.43 11.53
CA ARG A 48 -6.56 12.88 11.52
C ARG A 48 -6.53 13.53 12.91
N GLU A 49 -7.15 12.87 13.89
CA GLU A 49 -7.30 13.40 15.26
C GLU A 49 -6.22 12.89 16.23
N SER A 50 -5.31 12.02 15.78
CA SER A 50 -4.27 11.47 16.64
C SER A 50 -3.03 12.34 16.56
N GLU A 51 -2.38 12.67 17.68
CA GLU A 51 -1.10 13.39 17.66
C GLU A 51 0.00 12.52 17.01
N GLU A 52 0.05 11.26 17.42
CA GLU A 52 0.97 10.23 16.90
C GLU A 52 0.24 9.15 16.10
N ILE A 53 1.00 8.28 15.43
CA ILE A 53 0.43 7.11 14.75
C ILE A 53 -0.08 6.12 15.80
N PRO A 54 -1.39 5.83 15.85
CA PRO A 54 -1.97 5.03 16.90
C PRO A 54 -1.48 3.58 16.80
N GLN A 55 -0.77 3.16 17.84
CA GLN A 55 -0.34 1.78 18.01
C GLN A 55 -1.58 0.88 18.06
N ASN A 56 -1.50 -0.30 17.42
CA ASN A 56 -2.57 -1.28 17.39
C ASN A 56 -3.92 -0.83 16.78
N ASN A 57 -3.96 0.23 15.98
CA ASN A 57 -5.19 0.64 15.31
C ASN A 57 -5.63 -0.38 14.23
N PRO A 58 -6.85 -0.97 14.33
CA PRO A 58 -7.31 -2.00 13.40
C PRO A 58 -7.57 -1.45 11.98
N LYS A 59 -7.98 -0.18 11.84
CA LYS A 59 -8.22 0.45 10.53
C LYS A 59 -6.90 0.68 9.78
N LEU A 60 -5.87 1.11 10.50
CA LEU A 60 -4.51 1.27 10.00
C LEU A 60 -3.98 -0.07 9.47
N LYS A 61 -4.04 -1.12 10.29
CA LYS A 61 -3.64 -2.48 9.90
C LYS A 61 -4.41 -2.97 8.67
N ALA A 62 -5.73 -2.81 8.67
CA ALA A 62 -6.57 -3.24 7.55
C ALA A 62 -6.23 -2.53 6.24
N HIS A 63 -5.93 -1.22 6.28
CA HIS A 63 -5.53 -0.47 5.10
C HIS A 63 -4.17 -0.96 4.55
N ALA A 64 -3.16 -1.08 5.40
CA ALA A 64 -1.84 -1.56 5.01
C ALA A 64 -1.92 -2.97 4.38
N VAL A 65 -2.61 -3.91 5.03
CA VAL A 65 -2.84 -5.27 4.50
C VAL A 65 -3.52 -5.22 3.14
N LYS A 66 -4.51 -4.33 2.95
CA LYS A 66 -5.22 -4.21 1.68
C LYS A 66 -4.29 -3.74 0.56
N VAL A 67 -3.42 -2.77 0.83
CA VAL A 67 -2.38 -2.32 -0.11
C VAL A 67 -1.46 -3.49 -0.47
N PHE A 68 -0.81 -4.12 0.53
CA PHE A 68 0.15 -5.20 0.29
C PHE A 68 -0.46 -6.37 -0.48
N LYS A 69 -1.65 -6.84 -0.05
CA LYS A 69 -2.33 -7.96 -0.69
C LYS A 69 -2.78 -7.65 -2.11
N MET A 70 -3.29 -6.43 -2.36
CA MET A 70 -3.68 -6.04 -3.71
C MET A 70 -2.48 -5.92 -4.63
N THR A 71 -1.36 -5.34 -4.17
CA THR A 71 -0.12 -5.26 -4.94
C THR A 71 0.42 -6.65 -5.29
N CYS A 72 0.45 -7.58 -4.31
CA CYS A 72 0.87 -8.96 -4.56
C CYS A 72 -0.05 -9.65 -5.58
N LYS A 73 -1.38 -9.48 -5.47
CA LYS A 73 -2.33 -10.03 -6.45
C LYS A 73 -2.16 -9.42 -7.83
N SER A 74 -1.90 -8.12 -7.93
CA SER A 74 -1.65 -7.44 -9.21
C SER A 74 -0.38 -7.97 -9.87
N ALA A 75 0.69 -8.25 -9.12
CA ALA A 75 1.91 -8.86 -9.65
C ALA A 75 1.64 -10.24 -10.28
N ILE A 76 0.86 -11.08 -9.59
CA ILE A 76 0.45 -12.41 -10.09
C ILE A 76 -0.38 -12.26 -11.38
N GLN A 77 -1.38 -11.37 -11.38
CA GLN A 77 -2.21 -11.16 -12.57
C GLN A 77 -1.42 -10.60 -13.76
N LEU A 78 -0.50 -9.67 -13.53
CA LEU A 78 0.38 -9.15 -14.57
C LEU A 78 1.22 -10.26 -15.21
N ARG A 79 1.68 -11.24 -14.41
CA ARG A 79 2.39 -12.40 -14.94
C ARG A 79 1.47 -13.35 -15.71
N GLU A 80 0.35 -13.74 -15.12
CA GLU A 80 -0.54 -14.76 -15.67
C GLU A 80 -1.35 -14.27 -16.87
N LYS A 81 -1.77 -13.00 -16.86
CA LYS A 81 -2.76 -12.44 -17.80
C LYS A 81 -2.22 -11.28 -18.63
N GLY A 82 -1.07 -10.71 -18.25
CA GLY A 82 -0.52 -9.51 -18.89
C GLY A 82 -1.20 -8.20 -18.48
N GLU A 83 -2.23 -8.26 -17.63
CA GLU A 83 -2.98 -7.10 -17.15
C GLU A 83 -3.51 -7.30 -15.73
N VAL A 84 -3.87 -6.20 -15.07
CA VAL A 84 -4.51 -6.22 -13.75
C VAL A 84 -6.03 -6.10 -13.93
N VAL A 85 -6.75 -7.18 -13.61
CA VAL A 85 -8.21 -7.23 -13.64
C VAL A 85 -8.75 -7.18 -12.21
N VAL A 86 -9.37 -6.07 -11.87
CA VAL A 86 -10.12 -5.89 -10.61
C VAL A 86 -11.59 -5.73 -10.96
N ALA A 87 -12.47 -6.42 -10.23
CA ALA A 87 -13.91 -6.29 -10.45
C ALA A 87 -14.35 -4.82 -10.43
N ASP A 88 -15.13 -4.39 -11.43
CA ASP A 88 -15.56 -3.00 -11.64
C ASP A 88 -16.14 -2.34 -10.39
N THR A 89 -16.95 -3.09 -9.63
CA THR A 89 -17.56 -2.62 -8.38
C THR A 89 -16.50 -2.25 -7.34
N THR A 90 -15.46 -3.07 -7.23
CA THR A 90 -14.32 -2.82 -6.33
C THR A 90 -13.49 -1.65 -6.83
N LEU A 91 -13.21 -1.58 -8.12
CA LEU A 91 -12.41 -0.49 -8.69
C LEU A 91 -13.11 0.87 -8.55
N LYS A 92 -14.41 0.94 -8.83
CA LYS A 92 -15.24 2.15 -8.62
C LYS A 92 -15.28 2.57 -7.15
N TYR A 93 -15.45 1.61 -6.23
CA TYR A 93 -15.43 1.89 -4.79
C TYR A 93 -14.08 2.45 -4.33
N LEU A 94 -12.98 1.82 -4.75
CA LEU A 94 -11.62 2.29 -4.43
C LEU A 94 -11.39 3.68 -4.98
N GLY A 95 -11.68 3.92 -6.27
CA GLY A 95 -11.53 5.23 -6.89
C GLY A 95 -12.32 6.32 -6.16
N THR A 96 -13.60 6.07 -5.90
CA THR A 96 -14.47 7.02 -5.17
C THR A 96 -13.93 7.32 -3.77
N THR A 97 -13.43 6.31 -3.06
CA THR A 97 -12.89 6.47 -1.71
C THR A 97 -11.63 7.32 -1.69
N HIS A 98 -10.70 7.09 -2.63
CA HIS A 98 -9.46 7.85 -2.72
C HIS A 98 -9.71 9.31 -3.14
N VAL A 99 -10.63 9.54 -4.09
CA VAL A 99 -11.05 10.89 -4.50
C VAL A 99 -11.69 11.65 -3.33
N LYS A 100 -12.62 11.04 -2.59
CA LYS A 100 -13.25 11.65 -1.41
C LYS A 100 -12.24 12.03 -0.32
N SER A 101 -11.14 11.29 -0.23
CA SER A 101 -10.08 11.51 0.75
C SER A 101 -9.00 12.49 0.26
N GLY A 102 -9.17 13.07 -0.93
CA GLY A 102 -8.22 14.05 -1.50
C GLY A 102 -6.91 13.44 -2.01
N VAL A 103 -6.89 12.14 -2.28
CA VAL A 103 -5.69 11.45 -2.80
C VAL A 103 -5.42 11.88 -4.24
N LYS A 104 -4.19 12.30 -4.51
CA LYS A 104 -3.70 12.78 -5.82
C LYS A 104 -2.55 11.89 -6.29
N TYR A 105 -2.17 12.03 -7.56
CA TYR A 105 -1.08 11.29 -8.16
C TYR A 105 0.23 11.26 -7.32
N PRO A 106 0.74 12.39 -6.78
CA PRO A 106 1.96 12.37 -5.98
C PRO A 106 1.88 11.51 -4.71
N HIS A 107 0.68 11.31 -4.14
CA HIS A 107 0.53 10.47 -2.96
C HIS A 107 0.73 8.99 -3.31
N PHE A 108 0.29 8.56 -4.50
CA PHE A 108 0.59 7.21 -4.99
C PHE A 108 2.10 7.02 -5.18
N GLU A 109 2.80 8.03 -5.69
CA GLU A 109 4.25 7.97 -5.78
C GLU A 109 4.89 7.84 -4.40
N VAL A 110 4.48 8.60 -3.38
CA VAL A 110 5.03 8.42 -2.01
C VAL A 110 4.77 7.01 -1.47
N HIS A 111 3.64 6.39 -1.82
CA HIS A 111 3.33 5.01 -1.43
C HIS A 111 4.20 3.96 -2.13
N PHE A 112 4.62 4.19 -3.38
CA PHE A 112 5.40 3.23 -4.18
C PHE A 112 6.89 3.54 -4.24
N CYS A 113 7.26 4.81 -4.09
CA CYS A 113 8.62 5.34 -4.09
C CYS A 113 9.19 5.27 -2.67
N PHE A 114 9.13 4.08 -2.08
CA PHE A 114 10.14 3.66 -1.08
C PHE A 114 11.47 3.70 -1.81
N ASN A 115 12.05 4.90 -1.90
CA ASN A 115 13.24 5.13 -2.67
C ASN A 115 14.34 4.25 -2.09
N LEU A 116 14.88 3.41 -2.96
CA LEU A 116 16.18 2.72 -2.92
C LEU A 116 17.37 3.59 -2.44
N LYS A 117 17.15 4.84 -2.01
CA LYS A 117 18.16 5.78 -1.51
C LYS A 117 18.49 5.65 -0.03
N LYS A 118 17.71 4.90 0.77
CA LYS A 118 18.05 4.59 2.19
C LYS A 118 18.51 3.14 2.43
N LEU A 119 18.71 2.36 1.37
CA LEU A 119 19.26 0.99 1.43
C LEU A 119 20.67 0.94 0.81
N ASN A 120 21.52 1.89 1.19
CA ASN A 120 22.98 1.84 1.04
C ASN A 120 23.60 2.04 2.41
#